data_AF-A0A352NWY3-F1
#
_entry.id   AF-A0A352NWY3-F1
#
_cell.length_a   1.000
_cell.length_b   1.000
_cell.length_c   1.000
_cell.angle_alpha   90.00
_cell.angle_beta   90.00
_cell.angle_gamma   90.00
#
_symmetry.space_group_name_H-M   'P 1'
#
loop_
_entity.id
_entity.type
_entity.pdbx_description
1 polymer ?
#
loop_
_entity_poly.entity_id
_entity_poly.type
_entity_poly.pdbx_seq_one_letter_code
_entity_poly.pdbx_strand_id
1 'polypeptide(L)'
;MKKDVEIVLKNLIEEYGMELCSNKIKLLGLLMDLCSRNEKEVRILIKLLDTEVMCGILKGAKKEIHKNDCDQLVNELHNYHGFTKEEVLWALETWLKSINFQYSKAVEDNYLLKLKKDRKIKPRITINIKYAFICLIIGIIVFCAGIFFIPNRTTNQHLSINIGDYIEFGKYNGTPILWRVINKDMNGYMLFSEKIICFKAFDTSGDKTEDRVDEDRIGFGSNHWGNSVLRQWLNSCDKEVNYTSQLPDKDHVSCNFYDKQPGFLYNFTYKERNSIKEITHKCILAAVDREVMDGGLELYKYNTELENCISNYDSSYYENVTDKVFLLSTKELKSFVYDRTGQYEKSSLRDNSISWYWLRTPSAEYSDIVRAVGEGGIYGDNANDGTGGVAPGLYLKSEITPIEGEGTSNSPYRIIK
;
A
#
# COMPACT_ATOMS: atom_id res chain seq x y z
N MET A 1 9.93 -22.80 10.36
CA MET A 1 8.96 -22.28 11.34
C MET A 1 9.63 -21.30 12.29
N LYS A 2 10.24 -21.70 13.42
CA LYS A 2 10.98 -20.77 14.32
C LYS A 2 12.12 -19.98 13.64
N LYS A 3 12.79 -20.62 12.67
CA LYS A 3 13.88 -20.02 11.88
C LYS A 3 13.42 -18.88 10.96
N ASP A 4 12.15 -18.91 10.53
CA ASP A 4 11.61 -17.90 9.61
C ASP A 4 11.40 -16.58 10.36
N VAL A 5 10.88 -16.66 11.60
CA VAL A 5 10.70 -15.51 12.48
C VAL A 5 12.05 -14.89 12.88
N GLU A 6 13.08 -15.71 13.12
CA GLU A 6 14.44 -15.25 13.43
C GLU A 6 15.05 -14.44 12.27
N ILE A 7 14.95 -14.95 11.04
CA ILE A 7 15.44 -14.24 9.85
C ILE A 7 14.68 -12.93 9.64
N VAL A 8 13.35 -12.96 9.81
CA VAL A 8 12.51 -11.77 9.62
C VAL A 8 12.83 -10.69 10.65
N LEU A 9 12.93 -11.04 11.94
CA LEU A 9 13.26 -10.06 12.98
C LEU A 9 14.62 -9.41 12.72
N LYS A 10 15.63 -10.21 12.36
CA LYS A 10 16.95 -9.69 12.02
C LYS A 10 16.91 -8.71 10.85
N ASN A 11 16.25 -9.08 9.75
CA ASN A 11 16.13 -8.22 8.58
C ASN A 11 15.40 -6.91 8.91
N LEU A 12 14.36 -6.95 9.74
CA LEU A 12 13.64 -5.75 10.17
C LEU A 12 14.52 -4.81 11.00
N ILE A 13 15.37 -5.34 11.88
CA ILE A 13 16.29 -4.52 12.67
C ILE A 13 17.41 -3.95 11.79
N GLU A 14 17.91 -4.71 10.81
CA GLU A 14 18.89 -4.22 9.83
C GLU A 14 18.32 -3.11 8.94
N GLU A 15 17.05 -3.23 8.54
CA GLU A 15 16.37 -2.26 7.65
C GLU A 15 15.93 -0.98 8.38
N TYR A 16 15.33 -1.11 9.56
CA TYR A 16 14.71 0.02 10.29
C TYR A 16 15.55 0.54 11.46
N GLY A 17 16.67 -0.12 11.76
CA GLY A 17 17.53 0.20 12.89
C GLY A 17 16.93 -0.19 14.26
N MET A 18 17.73 0.01 15.30
CA MET A 18 17.37 -0.35 16.69
C MET A 18 16.16 0.44 17.23
N GLU A 19 15.87 1.61 16.66
CA GLU A 19 14.72 2.45 17.05
C GLU A 19 13.38 1.73 16.86
N LEU A 20 13.30 0.79 15.90
CA LEU A 20 12.11 -0.03 15.69
C LEU A 20 11.71 -0.80 16.97
N CYS A 21 12.69 -1.22 17.78
CA CYS A 21 12.44 -1.96 19.01
C CYS A 21 11.74 -1.12 20.09
N SER A 22 11.81 0.22 19.97
CA SER A 22 11.11 1.15 20.86
C SER A 22 9.64 1.35 20.46
N ASN A 23 9.24 1.01 19.23
CA ASN A 23 7.87 1.08 18.75
C ASN A 23 7.25 -0.31 18.61
N LYS A 24 6.78 -0.86 19.74
CA LYS A 24 6.22 -2.22 19.84
C LYS A 24 5.03 -2.46 18.92
N ILE A 25 4.18 -1.46 18.72
CA ILE A 25 3.00 -1.57 17.84
C ILE A 25 3.43 -1.74 16.39
N LYS A 26 4.38 -0.92 15.94
CA LYS A 26 4.95 -1.01 14.59
C LYS A 26 5.68 -2.34 14.38
N LEU A 27 6.53 -2.76 15.32
CA LEU A 27 7.25 -4.02 15.23
C LEU A 27 6.31 -5.24 15.23
N LEU A 28 5.28 -5.25 16.09
CA LEU A 28 4.26 -6.30 16.12
C LEU A 28 3.53 -6.38 14.78
N GLY A 29 3.11 -5.25 14.21
CA GLY A 29 2.48 -5.21 12.89
C GLY A 29 3.36 -5.82 11.80
N LEU A 30 4.62 -5.37 11.70
CA LEU A 30 5.57 -5.88 10.70
C LEU A 30 5.84 -7.39 10.85
N LEU A 31 6.01 -7.88 12.09
CA LEU A 31 6.21 -9.29 12.35
C LEU A 31 4.96 -10.12 12.04
N MET A 32 3.77 -9.65 12.40
CA MET A 32 2.51 -10.34 12.10
C MET A 32 2.22 -10.39 10.59
N ASP A 33 2.58 -9.34 9.85
CA ASP A 33 2.44 -9.29 8.40
C ASP A 33 3.36 -10.28 7.69
N LEU A 34 4.60 -10.43 8.17
CA LEU A 34 5.63 -11.28 7.54
C LEU A 34 5.64 -12.72 8.07
N CYS A 35 5.14 -12.94 9.29
CA CYS A 35 5.14 -14.23 9.99
C CYS A 35 3.75 -14.62 10.51
N SER A 36 2.68 -14.32 9.75
CA SER A 36 1.28 -14.55 10.16
C SER A 36 0.97 -15.98 10.61
N ARG A 37 1.65 -16.98 10.04
CA ARG A 37 1.52 -18.40 10.43
C ARG A 37 2.21 -18.75 11.76
N ASN A 38 2.98 -17.83 12.33
CA ASN A 38 3.78 -17.98 13.55
C ASN A 38 3.36 -16.96 14.62
N GLU A 39 2.06 -16.66 14.72
CA GLU A 39 1.52 -15.66 15.65
C GLU A 39 2.00 -15.88 17.10
N LYS A 40 2.06 -17.14 17.55
CA LYS A 40 2.50 -17.48 18.91
C LYS A 40 3.94 -17.03 19.15
N GLU A 41 4.84 -17.38 18.25
CA GLU A 41 6.25 -16.99 18.27
C GLU A 41 6.43 -15.47 18.24
N VAL A 42 5.68 -14.77 17.40
CA VAL A 42 5.70 -13.30 17.32
C VAL A 42 5.26 -12.68 18.64
N ARG A 43 4.17 -13.18 19.25
CA ARG A 43 3.69 -12.67 20.54
C ARG A 43 4.71 -12.85 21.66
N ILE A 44 5.44 -13.97 21.68
CA ILE A 44 6.52 -14.19 22.67
C ILE A 44 7.64 -13.16 22.47
N LEU A 45 8.08 -12.92 21.23
CA LEU A 45 9.14 -11.94 20.94
C LEU A 45 8.77 -10.52 21.37
N ILE A 46 7.52 -10.11 21.12
CA ILE A 46 7.02 -8.79 21.51
C ILE A 46 6.91 -8.68 23.02
N LYS A 47 6.44 -9.73 23.70
CA LYS A 47 6.35 -9.76 25.17
C LYS A 47 7.71 -9.69 25.84
N LEU A 48 8.76 -10.23 25.22
CA LEU A 48 10.13 -10.12 25.71
C LEU A 48 10.56 -8.65 25.88
N LEU A 49 10.08 -7.74 25.03
CA LEU A 49 10.39 -6.30 25.10
C LEU A 49 9.73 -5.58 26.29
N ASP A 50 8.76 -6.19 26.96
CA ASP A 50 8.16 -5.66 28.19
C ASP A 50 9.06 -5.91 29.42
N THR A 51 10.06 -6.78 29.30
CA THR A 51 10.94 -7.15 30.43
C THR A 51 12.06 -6.13 30.65
N GLU A 52 12.43 -5.94 31.92
CA GLU A 52 13.53 -5.05 32.30
C GLU A 52 14.86 -5.49 31.71
N VAL A 53 15.06 -6.81 31.60
CA VAL A 53 16.29 -7.40 31.04
C VAL A 53 16.48 -6.96 29.58
N MET A 54 15.44 -7.11 28.74
CA MET A 54 15.52 -6.69 27.33
C MET A 54 15.60 -5.18 27.18
N CYS A 55 14.89 -4.41 27.99
CA CYS A 55 14.98 -2.95 28.00
C CYS A 55 16.42 -2.48 28.30
N GLY A 56 17.09 -3.11 29.28
CA GLY A 56 18.48 -2.84 29.63
C GLY A 56 19.48 -3.18 28.50
N ILE A 57 19.24 -4.29 27.79
CA ILE A 57 20.06 -4.70 26.63
C ILE A 57 19.91 -3.69 25.48
N LEU A 58 18.67 -3.34 25.10
CA LEU A 58 18.41 -2.46 23.96
C LEU A 58 18.90 -1.02 24.19
N LYS A 59 18.91 -0.56 25.45
CA LYS A 59 19.47 0.75 25.83
C LYS A 59 20.99 0.74 26.02
N GLY A 60 21.65 -0.41 25.84
CA GLY A 60 23.09 -0.57 26.06
C GLY A 60 23.54 -0.47 27.52
N ALA A 61 22.60 -0.42 28.47
CA ALA A 61 22.88 -0.39 29.91
C ALA A 61 23.37 -1.75 30.42
N LYS A 62 23.04 -2.84 29.71
CA LYS A 62 23.43 -4.20 30.03
C LYS A 62 24.28 -4.79 28.89
N LYS A 63 25.53 -5.14 29.19
CA LYS A 63 26.51 -5.68 28.22
C LYS A 63 26.69 -7.20 28.32
N GLU A 64 26.16 -7.83 29.37
CA GLU A 64 26.20 -9.27 29.59
C GLU A 64 24.88 -9.77 30.17
N ILE A 65 24.56 -11.04 29.95
CA ILE A 65 23.37 -11.71 30.50
C ILE A 65 23.82 -12.81 31.45
N HIS A 66 23.50 -12.69 32.72
CA HIS A 66 23.82 -13.70 33.71
C HIS A 66 22.69 -14.72 33.84
N LYS A 67 22.98 -15.87 34.45
CA LYS A 67 22.00 -16.92 34.69
C LYS A 67 20.75 -16.42 35.44
N ASN A 68 20.96 -15.54 36.42
CA ASN A 68 19.86 -14.95 37.19
C ASN A 68 18.93 -14.10 36.30
N ASP A 69 19.45 -13.45 35.26
CA ASP A 69 18.64 -12.66 34.32
C ASP A 69 17.75 -13.56 33.46
N CYS A 70 18.30 -14.69 33.00
CA CYS A 70 17.53 -15.70 32.26
C CYS A 70 16.46 -16.35 33.14
N ASP A 71 16.80 -16.68 34.39
CA ASP A 71 15.84 -17.28 35.32
C ASP A 71 14.74 -16.27 35.71
N GLN A 72 15.07 -14.98 35.85
CA GLN A 72 14.08 -13.91 36.03
C GLN A 72 13.14 -13.80 34.82
N LEU A 73 13.68 -13.71 33.60
CA LEU A 73 12.91 -13.65 32.35
C LEU A 73 11.95 -14.83 32.20
N VAL A 74 12.44 -16.04 32.45
CA VAL A 74 11.63 -17.26 32.38
C VAL A 74 10.53 -17.22 33.44
N ASN A 75 10.82 -16.83 34.67
CA ASN A 75 9.82 -16.76 35.73
C ASN A 75 8.75 -15.69 35.45
N GLU A 76 9.14 -14.50 35.00
CA GLU A 76 8.19 -13.44 34.62
C GLU A 76 7.26 -13.91 33.50
N LEU A 77 7.81 -14.40 32.40
CA LEU A 77 7.02 -14.75 31.23
C LEU A 77 6.23 -16.07 31.40
N HIS A 78 6.73 -17.00 32.21
CA HIS A 78 5.99 -18.21 32.56
C HIS A 78 4.80 -17.89 33.47
N ASN A 79 5.02 -17.13 34.56
CA ASN A 79 3.98 -16.87 35.55
C ASN A 79 2.90 -15.91 35.06
N TYR A 80 3.26 -14.89 34.27
CA TYR A 80 2.30 -13.87 33.81
C TYR A 80 1.66 -14.18 32.45
N HIS A 81 2.31 -14.98 31.61
CA HIS A 81 1.87 -15.21 30.23
C HIS A 81 1.81 -16.69 29.82
N GLY A 82 2.12 -17.63 30.71
CA GLY A 82 2.00 -19.06 30.46
C GLY A 82 3.00 -19.62 29.44
N PHE A 83 4.06 -18.88 29.11
CA PHE A 83 5.07 -19.35 28.16
C PHE A 83 5.97 -20.41 28.78
N THR A 84 6.36 -21.41 27.99
CA THR A 84 7.31 -22.43 28.45
C THR A 84 8.72 -21.87 28.52
N LYS A 85 9.56 -22.47 29.37
CA LYS A 85 10.98 -22.10 29.47
C LYS A 85 11.70 -22.17 28.12
N GLU A 86 11.40 -23.17 27.30
CA GLU A 86 12.00 -23.35 25.97
C GLU A 86 11.60 -22.23 24.99
N GLU A 87 10.37 -21.73 25.08
CA GLU A 87 9.87 -20.63 24.25
C GLU A 87 10.54 -19.31 24.61
N VAL A 88 10.68 -19.02 25.91
CA VAL A 88 11.34 -17.80 26.39
C VAL A 88 12.81 -17.78 26.01
N LEU A 89 13.52 -18.90 26.21
CA LEU A 89 14.93 -19.02 25.83
C LEU A 89 15.13 -18.86 24.32
N TRP A 90 14.28 -19.49 23.52
CA TRP A 90 14.31 -19.32 22.06
C TRP A 90 14.10 -17.86 21.64
N ALA A 91 13.12 -17.17 22.24
CA ALA A 91 12.84 -15.77 21.92
C ALA A 91 13.99 -14.85 22.33
N LEU A 92 14.61 -15.09 23.48
CA LEU A 92 15.80 -14.36 23.93
C LEU A 92 16.97 -14.55 22.96
N GLU A 93 17.30 -15.80 22.61
CA GLU A 93 18.36 -16.10 21.63
C GLU A 93 18.10 -15.41 20.28
N THR A 94 16.84 -15.41 19.84
CA THR A 94 16.42 -14.78 18.58
C THR A 94 16.69 -13.27 18.62
N TRP A 95 16.35 -12.60 19.73
CA TRP A 95 16.63 -11.18 19.92
C TRP A 95 18.14 -10.88 19.93
N LEU A 96 18.92 -11.64 20.70
CA LEU A 96 20.36 -11.41 20.84
C LEU A 96 21.11 -11.56 19.51
N LYS A 97 20.73 -12.56 18.71
CA LYS A 97 21.27 -12.74 17.36
C LYS A 97 20.87 -11.61 16.43
N SER A 98 19.63 -11.13 16.53
CA SER A 98 19.10 -10.10 15.62
C SER A 98 19.77 -8.74 15.86
N ILE A 99 20.24 -8.46 17.07
CA ILE A 99 20.92 -7.20 17.42
C ILE A 99 22.46 -7.34 17.48
N ASN A 100 23.01 -8.48 17.02
CA ASN A 100 24.44 -8.81 17.09
C ASN A 100 25.06 -8.63 18.48
N PHE A 101 24.34 -8.99 19.54
CA PHE A 101 24.81 -8.84 20.91
C PHE A 101 25.95 -9.84 21.19
N GLN A 102 27.15 -9.35 21.48
CA GLN A 102 28.29 -10.21 21.84
C GLN A 102 28.14 -10.71 23.28
N TYR A 103 28.12 -12.02 23.46
CA TYR A 103 28.00 -12.64 24.77
C TYR A 103 29.24 -13.49 25.11
N SER A 104 29.70 -13.38 26.35
CA SER A 104 30.79 -14.19 26.92
C SER A 104 30.39 -15.66 26.97
N LYS A 105 31.21 -16.53 26.37
CA LYS A 105 31.01 -17.97 26.14
C LYS A 105 30.98 -18.83 27.43
N ALA A 106 30.45 -18.32 28.53
CA ALA A 106 30.43 -18.97 29.84
C ALA A 106 29.08 -19.64 30.20
N VAL A 107 28.04 -19.54 29.36
CA VAL A 107 26.73 -20.18 29.63
C VAL A 107 26.34 -21.25 28.59
N GLU A 108 27.13 -21.43 27.54
CA GLU A 108 26.91 -22.45 26.50
C GLU A 108 26.86 -23.88 27.10
N ASP A 109 27.58 -24.13 28.20
CA ASP A 109 27.72 -25.48 28.77
C ASP A 109 26.61 -25.91 29.74
N ASN A 110 25.71 -25.02 30.21
CA ASN A 110 24.75 -25.39 31.27
C ASN A 110 23.27 -25.44 30.85
N TYR A 111 22.87 -24.81 29.74
CA TYR A 111 21.46 -24.85 29.27
C TYR A 111 21.24 -25.79 28.08
N LEU A 112 22.19 -25.90 27.15
CA LEU A 112 22.07 -26.81 25.98
C LEU A 112 22.27 -28.29 26.35
N LEU A 113 22.98 -28.58 27.45
CA LEU A 113 23.27 -29.94 27.90
C LEU A 113 22.05 -30.66 28.54
N LYS A 114 20.95 -29.95 28.82
CA LYS A 114 19.73 -30.54 29.41
C LYS A 114 18.63 -30.92 28.41
N LEU A 115 18.76 -30.57 27.12
CA LEU A 115 17.74 -30.82 26.09
C LEU A 115 18.10 -31.94 25.08
N LYS A 116 19.23 -32.65 25.28
CA LYS A 116 19.60 -33.85 24.49
C LYS A 116 19.91 -35.06 25.38
N LYS A 117 18.87 -35.64 25.97
CA LYS A 117 18.76 -37.03 26.49
C LYS A 117 17.26 -37.20 26.75
N ASP A 118 16.50 -38.12 26.18
CA ASP A 118 16.76 -39.52 25.88
C ASP A 118 15.81 -40.00 24.76
N ARG A 119 16.33 -40.75 23.78
CA ARG A 119 15.73 -42.04 23.42
C ARG A 119 16.75 -42.89 22.64
N LYS A 120 17.21 -43.91 23.35
CA LYS A 120 18.11 -44.99 22.91
C LYS A 120 17.46 -45.80 21.78
N ILE A 121 18.26 -46.15 20.78
CA ILE A 121 18.18 -47.45 20.12
C ILE A 121 19.58 -48.08 20.19
N LYS A 122 19.64 -49.33 20.62
CA LYS A 122 20.82 -50.16 20.87
C LYS A 122 20.67 -51.46 20.03
N PRO A 123 21.72 -52.29 19.83
CA PRO A 123 22.69 -52.18 18.74
C PRO A 123 22.90 -53.53 17.99
N ARG A 124 24.05 -53.62 17.26
CA ARG A 124 24.69 -54.77 16.56
C ARG A 124 24.11 -55.07 15.17
N ILE A 125 24.90 -55.31 14.12
CA ILE A 125 25.95 -56.33 13.96
C ILE A 125 27.01 -55.86 12.91
N THR A 126 28.27 -56.23 13.15
CA THR A 126 29.44 -56.14 12.24
C THR A 126 29.31 -57.00 10.98
N ILE A 127 29.90 -56.59 9.84
CA ILE A 127 30.70 -57.45 8.91
C ILE A 127 31.27 -56.60 7.77
N ASN A 128 32.58 -56.75 7.54
CA ASN A 128 33.35 -56.28 6.38
C ASN A 128 32.87 -56.95 5.08
N ILE A 129 32.94 -56.25 3.95
CA ILE A 129 33.32 -56.70 2.58
C ILE A 129 32.69 -55.76 1.51
N LYS A 130 33.49 -55.35 0.51
CA LYS A 130 33.15 -54.66 -0.76
C LYS A 130 32.96 -53.13 -0.76
N TYR A 131 34.03 -52.37 -0.49
CA TYR A 131 34.11 -50.93 -0.82
C TYR A 131 34.48 -50.61 -2.29
N ALA A 132 34.76 -51.62 -3.12
CA ALA A 132 35.24 -51.39 -4.49
C ALA A 132 34.12 -51.20 -5.55
N PHE A 133 32.88 -51.62 -5.29
CA PHE A 133 31.78 -51.53 -6.28
C PHE A 133 30.84 -50.32 -6.06
N ILE A 134 30.77 -49.79 -4.83
CA ILE A 134 29.88 -48.66 -4.49
C ILE A 134 30.43 -47.33 -5.04
N CYS A 135 31.75 -47.15 -5.08
CA CYS A 135 32.37 -45.95 -5.66
C CYS A 135 32.14 -45.84 -7.18
N LEU A 136 31.99 -46.97 -7.90
CA LEU A 136 31.78 -46.98 -9.35
C LEU A 136 30.35 -46.55 -9.73
N ILE A 137 29.35 -46.95 -8.95
CA ILE A 137 27.93 -46.59 -9.18
C ILE A 137 27.66 -45.13 -8.79
N ILE A 138 28.29 -44.64 -7.71
CA ILE A 138 28.17 -43.22 -7.31
C ILE A 138 28.84 -42.31 -8.35
N GLY A 139 29.95 -42.73 -8.95
CA GLY A 139 30.62 -41.96 -10.03
C GLY A 139 29.75 -41.78 -11.28
N ILE A 140 28.98 -42.80 -11.68
CA ILE A 140 28.08 -42.73 -12.84
C ILE A 140 26.85 -41.86 -12.55
N ILE A 141 26.30 -41.91 -11.33
CA ILE A 141 25.16 -41.05 -10.94
C ILE A 141 25.57 -39.56 -10.89
N VAL A 142 26.79 -39.27 -10.41
CA VAL A 142 27.33 -37.89 -10.40
C VAL A 142 27.63 -37.39 -11.82
N PHE A 143 28.08 -38.27 -12.73
CA PHE A 143 28.33 -37.92 -14.12
C PHE A 143 27.03 -37.71 -14.93
N CYS A 144 25.98 -38.51 -14.67
CA CYS A 144 24.66 -38.32 -15.28
C CYS A 144 23.91 -37.09 -14.73
N ALA A 145 24.09 -36.75 -13.45
CA ALA A 145 23.55 -35.52 -12.87
C ALA A 145 24.23 -34.25 -13.42
N GLY A 146 25.51 -34.34 -13.83
CA GLY A 146 26.26 -33.24 -14.43
C GLY A 146 25.80 -32.84 -15.84
N ILE A 147 25.05 -33.70 -16.55
CA ILE A 147 24.58 -33.45 -17.92
C ILE A 147 23.15 -32.85 -17.95
N PHE A 148 22.40 -32.89 -16.83
CA PHE A 148 21.06 -32.32 -16.72
C PHE A 148 20.96 -30.99 -15.95
N PHE A 149 22.04 -30.50 -15.36
CA PHE A 149 22.11 -29.12 -14.87
C PHE A 149 22.66 -28.20 -15.97
N ILE A 150 21.89 -28.02 -17.04
CA ILE A 150 21.91 -26.73 -17.71
C ILE A 150 21.27 -25.78 -16.69
N PRO A 151 22.01 -24.81 -16.12
CA PRO A 151 21.36 -23.77 -15.35
C PRO A 151 20.43 -23.11 -16.35
N ASN A 152 19.11 -23.23 -16.14
CA ASN A 152 18.20 -22.25 -16.69
C ASN A 152 18.75 -20.93 -16.18
N ARG A 153 19.44 -20.20 -17.06
CA ARG A 153 19.60 -18.77 -16.87
C ARG A 153 18.15 -18.29 -16.88
N THR A 154 17.56 -18.16 -15.70
CA THR A 154 16.56 -17.12 -15.48
C THR A 154 17.31 -15.86 -15.85
N THR A 155 17.15 -15.44 -17.11
CA THR A 155 17.21 -14.04 -17.43
C THR A 155 16.33 -13.38 -16.39
N ASN A 156 16.94 -12.69 -15.42
CA ASN A 156 16.31 -11.56 -14.76
C ASN A 156 16.01 -10.56 -15.89
N GLN A 157 15.03 -10.87 -16.73
CA GLN A 157 14.27 -9.84 -17.40
C GLN A 157 13.63 -9.11 -16.24
N HIS A 158 14.23 -7.97 -15.90
CA HIS A 158 13.57 -6.99 -15.07
C HIS A 158 12.22 -6.74 -15.73
N LEU A 159 11.14 -7.33 -15.19
CA LEU A 159 9.80 -7.08 -15.70
C LEU A 159 9.60 -5.56 -15.69
N SER A 160 9.56 -4.96 -16.87
CA SER A 160 9.41 -3.52 -17.01
C SER A 160 7.94 -3.22 -17.24
N ILE A 161 7.30 -2.60 -16.26
CA ILE A 161 5.94 -2.07 -16.41
C ILE A 161 5.96 -1.00 -17.51
N ASN A 162 5.11 -1.21 -18.51
CA ASN A 162 4.94 -0.33 -19.67
C ASN A 162 3.60 0.41 -19.63
N ILE A 163 3.50 1.48 -20.40
CA ILE A 163 2.22 2.17 -20.64
C ILE A 163 1.28 1.19 -21.35
N GLY A 164 0.05 1.09 -20.84
CA GLY A 164 -0.97 0.16 -21.32
C GLY A 164 -1.07 -1.13 -20.50
N ASP A 165 -0.05 -1.46 -19.69
CA ASP A 165 -0.08 -2.64 -18.82
C ASP A 165 -1.12 -2.48 -17.71
N TYR A 166 -1.56 -3.61 -17.18
CA TYR A 166 -2.55 -3.69 -16.11
C TYR A 166 -1.89 -4.09 -14.79
N ILE A 167 -2.34 -3.45 -13.71
CA ILE A 167 -1.90 -3.72 -12.33
C ILE A 167 -3.13 -3.96 -11.46
N GLU A 168 -3.12 -5.04 -10.69
CA GLU A 168 -4.08 -5.26 -9.61
C GLU A 168 -3.48 -4.73 -8.30
N PHE A 169 -4.12 -3.72 -7.71
CA PHE A 169 -3.56 -2.98 -6.57
C PHE A 169 -4.67 -2.39 -5.70
N GLY A 170 -4.62 -2.64 -4.38
CA GLY A 170 -5.65 -2.16 -3.47
C GLY A 170 -7.00 -2.84 -3.64
N LYS A 171 -7.91 -2.55 -2.71
CA LYS A 171 -9.27 -3.10 -2.69
C LYS A 171 -10.29 -2.03 -2.36
N TYR A 172 -11.43 -2.10 -3.03
CA TYR A 172 -12.61 -1.32 -2.70
C TYR A 172 -13.79 -2.26 -2.43
N ASN A 173 -14.44 -2.12 -1.26
CA ASN A 173 -15.48 -3.03 -0.78
C ASN A 173 -15.12 -4.52 -0.91
N GLY A 174 -13.87 -4.87 -0.58
CA GLY A 174 -13.36 -6.24 -0.66
C GLY A 174 -12.98 -6.72 -2.06
N THR A 175 -13.28 -5.95 -3.11
CA THR A 175 -12.96 -6.29 -4.51
C THR A 175 -11.62 -5.67 -4.91
N PRO A 176 -10.67 -6.43 -5.48
CA PRO A 176 -9.44 -5.88 -6.04
C PRO A 176 -9.72 -4.85 -7.12
N ILE A 177 -8.92 -3.78 -7.15
CA ILE A 177 -9.04 -2.75 -8.17
C ILE A 177 -8.05 -3.07 -9.29
N LEU A 178 -8.57 -3.14 -10.52
CA LEU A 178 -7.76 -3.22 -11.72
C LEU A 178 -7.44 -1.82 -12.23
N TRP A 179 -6.15 -1.56 -12.46
CA TRP A 179 -5.63 -0.28 -12.92
C TRP A 179 -4.92 -0.46 -14.26
N ARG A 180 -4.99 0.55 -15.10
CA ARG A 180 -4.20 0.66 -16.32
C ARG A 180 -3.10 1.68 -16.12
N VAL A 181 -1.88 1.37 -16.55
CA VAL A 181 -0.75 2.29 -16.56
C VAL A 181 -0.96 3.27 -17.70
N ILE A 182 -1.31 4.51 -17.39
CA ILE A 182 -1.60 5.54 -18.40
C ILE A 182 -0.41 6.44 -18.68
N ASN A 183 0.55 6.55 -17.76
CA ASN A 183 1.78 7.33 -17.98
C ASN A 183 2.95 6.78 -17.15
N LYS A 184 4.18 7.10 -17.58
CA LYS A 184 5.41 6.81 -16.85
C LYS A 184 6.34 8.02 -16.93
N ASP A 185 6.76 8.54 -15.79
CA ASP A 185 7.67 9.68 -15.70
C ASP A 185 8.57 9.59 -14.45
N MET A 186 9.23 10.69 -14.07
CA MET A 186 10.13 10.73 -12.92
C MET A 186 9.45 10.46 -11.58
N ASN A 187 8.12 10.58 -11.50
CA ASN A 187 7.34 10.29 -10.31
C ASN A 187 6.99 8.80 -10.18
N GLY A 188 7.17 8.02 -11.26
CA GLY A 188 6.90 6.59 -11.33
C GLY A 188 5.82 6.25 -12.34
N TYR A 189 4.87 5.40 -11.94
CA TYR A 189 3.83 4.88 -12.83
C TYR A 189 2.49 5.52 -12.48
N MET A 190 1.94 6.30 -13.41
CA MET A 190 0.61 6.86 -13.28
C MET A 190 -0.42 5.81 -13.65
N LEU A 191 -1.27 5.47 -12.69
CA LEU A 191 -2.34 4.51 -12.82
C LEU A 191 -3.68 5.21 -12.95
N PHE A 192 -4.59 4.61 -13.69
CA PHE A 192 -5.99 5.01 -13.79
C PHE A 192 -6.87 3.77 -13.66
N SER A 193 -7.91 3.84 -12.82
CA SER A 193 -8.78 2.68 -12.61
C SER A 193 -9.40 2.25 -13.94
N GLU A 194 -9.43 0.96 -14.22
CA GLU A 194 -10.00 0.48 -15.48
C GLU A 194 -11.50 0.80 -15.57
N LYS A 195 -12.20 0.67 -14.43
CA LYS A 195 -13.63 0.91 -14.28
C LYS A 195 -13.92 2.05 -13.31
N ILE A 196 -15.15 2.55 -13.38
CA ILE A 196 -15.74 3.38 -12.33
C ILE A 196 -15.93 2.50 -11.09
N ILE A 197 -15.29 2.85 -9.97
CA ILE A 197 -15.25 2.01 -8.77
C ILE A 197 -16.50 2.16 -7.90
N CYS A 198 -17.13 3.34 -7.95
CA CYS A 198 -18.37 3.68 -7.24
C CYS A 198 -18.96 4.98 -7.79
N PHE A 199 -20.09 5.39 -7.23
CA PHE A 199 -20.77 6.64 -7.54
C PHE A 199 -20.85 7.49 -6.27
N LYS A 200 -20.45 8.76 -6.38
CA LYS A 200 -20.38 9.72 -5.27
C LYS A 200 -20.49 11.14 -5.83
N ALA A 201 -21.13 12.01 -5.06
CA ALA A 201 -21.06 13.44 -5.30
C ALA A 201 -19.62 13.94 -5.16
N PHE A 202 -19.26 14.92 -5.98
CA PHE A 202 -17.96 15.58 -5.92
C PHE A 202 -17.83 16.41 -4.65
N ASP A 203 -18.86 17.18 -4.33
CA ASP A 203 -18.94 18.01 -3.13
C ASP A 203 -20.35 18.06 -2.53
N THR A 204 -20.56 18.81 -1.45
CA THR A 204 -21.84 18.91 -0.72
C THR A 204 -22.48 20.27 -0.86
N SER A 205 -23.81 20.30 -0.97
CA SER A 205 -24.56 21.55 -0.87
C SER A 205 -24.66 22.01 0.59
N GLY A 206 -25.11 23.25 0.78
CA GLY A 206 -25.41 23.81 2.09
C GLY A 206 -24.19 24.29 2.88
N ASP A 207 -22.98 24.13 2.35
CA ASP A 207 -21.79 24.67 2.99
C ASP A 207 -21.76 26.20 2.93
N LYS A 208 -21.62 26.81 4.12
CA LYS A 208 -21.50 28.26 4.33
C LYS A 208 -20.21 28.65 5.03
N THR A 209 -19.29 27.70 5.18
CA THR A 209 -18.10 27.85 6.04
C THR A 209 -16.94 28.54 5.36
N GLU A 210 -17.02 28.81 4.05
CA GLU A 210 -15.97 29.49 3.30
C GLU A 210 -16.30 30.97 3.04
N ASP A 211 -15.26 31.81 2.94
CA ASP A 211 -15.38 33.21 2.54
C ASP A 211 -15.77 33.38 1.04
N ARG A 212 -15.84 32.26 0.30
CA ARG A 212 -16.11 32.16 -1.15
C ARG A 212 -17.48 31.54 -1.45
N VAL A 213 -18.45 31.76 -0.56
CA VAL A 213 -19.81 31.21 -0.64
C VAL A 213 -20.66 32.06 -1.58
N ASP A 214 -21.30 31.39 -2.54
CA ASP A 214 -22.31 31.96 -3.45
C ASP A 214 -23.57 31.08 -3.48
N GLU A 215 -24.66 31.59 -4.06
CA GLU A 215 -25.96 30.89 -4.06
C GLU A 215 -25.91 29.53 -4.76
N ASP A 216 -25.11 29.40 -5.83
CA ASP A 216 -24.98 28.14 -6.57
C ASP A 216 -24.22 27.11 -5.74
N ARG A 217 -23.11 27.49 -5.07
CA ARG A 217 -22.41 26.59 -4.12
C ARG A 217 -23.28 26.16 -2.95
N ILE A 218 -24.09 27.06 -2.41
CA ILE A 218 -25.05 26.72 -1.34
C ILE A 218 -26.08 25.69 -1.86
N GLY A 219 -26.55 25.83 -3.10
CA GLY A 219 -27.55 24.93 -3.67
C GLY A 219 -27.00 23.59 -4.15
N PHE A 220 -25.81 23.61 -4.75
CA PHE A 220 -25.31 22.55 -5.63
C PHE A 220 -23.89 22.06 -5.27
N GLY A 221 -23.25 22.64 -4.25
CA GLY A 221 -21.90 22.31 -3.80
C GLY A 221 -20.79 23.00 -4.59
N SER A 222 -19.55 22.87 -4.13
CA SER A 222 -18.40 23.53 -4.75
C SER A 222 -17.71 22.67 -5.80
N ASN A 223 -17.32 23.27 -6.92
CA ASN A 223 -16.45 22.62 -7.91
C ASN A 223 -14.95 22.71 -7.60
N HIS A 224 -14.58 23.25 -6.43
CA HIS A 224 -13.19 23.40 -6.00
C HIS A 224 -12.60 22.06 -5.52
N TRP A 225 -11.69 21.46 -6.31
CA TRP A 225 -11.06 20.17 -5.97
C TRP A 225 -10.31 20.20 -4.63
N GLY A 226 -9.55 21.27 -4.34
CA GLY A 226 -8.69 21.35 -3.15
C GLY A 226 -9.41 21.05 -1.84
N ASN A 227 -10.67 21.47 -1.73
CA ASN A 227 -11.49 21.32 -0.52
C ASN A 227 -12.64 20.32 -0.65
N SER A 228 -12.84 19.68 -1.81
CA SER A 228 -14.02 18.84 -2.03
C SER A 228 -14.09 17.62 -1.10
N VAL A 229 -15.29 17.27 -0.64
CA VAL A 229 -15.47 16.09 0.21
C VAL A 229 -15.05 14.78 -0.48
N LEU A 230 -15.16 14.70 -1.82
CA LEU A 230 -14.72 13.53 -2.57
C LEU A 230 -13.20 13.37 -2.51
N ARG A 231 -12.43 14.46 -2.60
CA ARG A 231 -10.98 14.45 -2.44
C ARG A 231 -10.59 13.98 -1.04
N GLN A 232 -11.26 14.50 -0.01
CA GLN A 232 -11.01 14.14 1.38
C GLN A 232 -11.28 12.64 1.62
N TRP A 233 -12.37 12.11 1.06
CA TRP A 233 -12.67 10.70 1.09
C TRP A 233 -11.63 9.83 0.33
N LEU A 234 -11.21 10.26 -0.87
CA LEU A 234 -10.22 9.54 -1.70
C LEU A 234 -8.85 9.41 -1.01
N ASN A 235 -8.48 10.41 -0.20
CA ASN A 235 -7.16 10.46 0.45
C ASN A 235 -7.17 10.01 1.91
N SER A 236 -8.33 9.67 2.48
CA SER A 236 -8.42 9.18 3.86
C SER A 236 -8.20 7.67 3.96
N CYS A 237 -7.41 7.26 4.96
CA CYS A 237 -7.30 5.87 5.40
C CYS A 237 -8.05 5.60 6.71
N ASP A 238 -8.92 6.52 7.13
CA ASP A 238 -9.64 6.44 8.40
C ASP A 238 -10.96 5.69 8.23
N LYS A 239 -11.41 5.09 9.32
CA LYS A 239 -12.72 4.42 9.37
C LYS A 239 -13.87 5.44 9.27
N GLU A 240 -13.65 6.62 9.85
CA GLU A 240 -14.55 7.76 9.83
C GLU A 240 -13.75 8.92 9.24
N VAL A 241 -14.17 9.42 8.09
CA VAL A 241 -13.47 10.49 7.38
C VAL A 241 -13.75 11.81 8.08
N ASN A 242 -12.69 12.56 8.39
CA ASN A 242 -12.81 13.90 8.95
C ASN A 242 -13.03 14.93 7.83
N TYR A 243 -14.30 15.15 7.48
CA TYR A 243 -14.67 16.18 6.50
C TYR A 243 -14.52 17.58 7.10
N THR A 244 -13.87 18.48 6.36
CA THR A 244 -13.69 19.88 6.79
C THR A 244 -14.90 20.76 6.49
N SER A 245 -15.77 20.32 5.59
CA SER A 245 -16.98 20.99 5.12
C SER A 245 -18.25 20.23 5.54
N GLN A 246 -19.41 20.65 5.02
CA GLN A 246 -20.68 19.97 5.22
C GLN A 246 -20.60 18.49 4.83
N LEU A 247 -21.18 17.59 5.66
CA LEU A 247 -21.07 16.14 5.47
C LEU A 247 -21.79 15.68 4.18
N PRO A 248 -21.25 14.68 3.45
CA PRO A 248 -21.91 14.08 2.30
C PRO A 248 -23.02 13.10 2.71
N ASP A 249 -24.00 13.62 3.46
CA ASP A 249 -25.18 12.91 3.92
C ASP A 249 -26.36 13.10 2.96
N LYS A 250 -27.47 12.42 3.25
CA LYS A 250 -28.69 12.42 2.42
C LYS A 250 -29.34 13.79 2.21
N ASP A 251 -29.02 14.79 3.04
CA ASP A 251 -29.64 16.11 2.99
C ASP A 251 -28.79 17.09 2.16
N HIS A 252 -27.54 16.73 1.85
CA HIS A 252 -26.57 17.60 1.16
C HIS A 252 -26.02 17.02 -0.16
N VAL A 253 -26.40 15.78 -0.53
CA VAL A 253 -26.10 15.19 -1.85
C VAL A 253 -27.35 14.57 -2.48
N SER A 254 -27.42 14.53 -3.80
CA SER A 254 -28.62 14.06 -4.53
C SER A 254 -28.94 12.58 -4.26
N CYS A 255 -27.91 11.75 -4.14
CA CYS A 255 -27.98 10.32 -3.83
C CYS A 255 -26.58 9.78 -3.46
N ASN A 256 -26.46 8.47 -3.20
CA ASN A 256 -25.18 7.81 -2.91
C ASN A 256 -24.35 8.46 -1.78
N PHE A 257 -25.03 8.99 -0.77
CA PHE A 257 -24.42 9.59 0.42
C PHE A 257 -23.39 8.65 1.07
N TYR A 258 -22.34 9.25 1.62
CA TYR A 258 -21.15 8.52 2.05
C TYR A 258 -20.46 9.10 3.29
N ASP A 259 -21.17 9.93 4.05
CA ASP A 259 -20.78 10.44 5.37
C ASP A 259 -20.33 9.32 6.34
N LYS A 260 -20.94 8.14 6.25
CA LYS A 260 -20.65 6.98 7.13
C LYS A 260 -19.72 5.93 6.52
N GLN A 261 -19.22 6.15 5.30
CA GLN A 261 -18.34 5.19 4.65
C GLN A 261 -16.88 5.44 5.06
N PRO A 262 -16.07 4.38 5.28
CA PRO A 262 -14.64 4.55 5.46
C PRO A 262 -13.98 5.25 4.27
N GLY A 263 -12.85 5.91 4.53
CA GLY A 263 -12.04 6.52 3.48
C GLY A 263 -11.58 5.49 2.44
N PHE A 264 -11.32 5.94 1.22
CA PHE A 264 -10.98 5.05 0.10
C PHE A 264 -9.74 4.17 0.40
N LEU A 265 -8.75 4.73 1.10
CA LEU A 265 -7.51 4.04 1.44
C LEU A 265 -7.60 3.19 2.72
N TYR A 266 -8.78 3.11 3.35
CA TYR A 266 -8.98 2.36 4.60
C TYR A 266 -8.68 0.87 4.42
N ASN A 267 -9.15 0.27 3.32
CA ASN A 267 -8.97 -1.15 3.01
C ASN A 267 -7.65 -1.47 2.29
N PHE A 268 -6.83 -0.46 2.01
CA PHE A 268 -5.48 -0.68 1.51
C PHE A 268 -4.59 -1.13 2.68
N THR A 269 -3.68 -2.05 2.44
CA THR A 269 -2.65 -2.42 3.41
C THR A 269 -1.66 -1.26 3.60
N TYR A 270 -0.89 -1.33 4.69
CA TYR A 270 0.18 -0.34 4.92
C TYR A 270 1.21 -0.32 3.78
N LYS A 271 1.59 -1.49 3.26
CA LYS A 271 2.52 -1.61 2.13
C LYS A 271 1.95 -1.01 0.85
N GLU A 272 0.66 -1.22 0.59
CA GLU A 272 -0.02 -0.61 -0.56
C GLU A 272 0.00 0.90 -0.45
N ARG A 273 -0.47 1.46 0.68
CA ARG A 273 -0.45 2.92 0.90
C ARG A 273 0.95 3.52 0.79
N ASN A 274 1.97 2.82 1.27
CA ASN A 274 3.37 3.27 1.17
C ASN A 274 3.96 3.14 -0.24
N SER A 275 3.35 2.35 -1.11
CA SER A 275 3.76 2.23 -2.52
C SER A 275 3.17 3.34 -3.39
N ILE A 276 2.13 4.02 -2.90
CA ILE A 276 1.57 5.21 -3.53
C ILE A 276 2.53 6.37 -3.32
N LYS A 277 2.87 7.06 -4.40
CA LYS A 277 3.62 8.30 -4.40
C LYS A 277 2.63 9.45 -4.25
N GLU A 278 2.88 10.31 -3.28
CA GLU A 278 2.20 11.58 -3.13
C GLU A 278 2.76 12.58 -4.16
N ILE A 279 1.85 13.25 -4.87
CA ILE A 279 2.17 14.13 -6.01
C ILE A 279 1.42 15.44 -5.87
N THR A 280 2.12 16.52 -6.20
CA THR A 280 1.52 17.86 -6.33
C THR A 280 1.11 18.08 -7.78
N HIS A 281 -0.18 18.34 -7.99
CA HIS A 281 -0.76 18.59 -9.31
C HIS A 281 -1.28 20.02 -9.42
N LYS A 282 -1.15 20.57 -10.63
CA LYS A 282 -1.91 21.75 -11.05
C LYS A 282 -3.41 21.39 -11.07
N CYS A 283 -4.21 22.11 -10.30
CA CYS A 283 -5.67 22.02 -10.31
C CYS A 283 -6.24 23.35 -10.78
N ILE A 284 -7.02 23.31 -11.86
CA ILE A 284 -7.63 24.51 -12.45
C ILE A 284 -8.68 25.06 -11.47
N LEU A 285 -8.79 26.38 -11.42
CA LEU A 285 -9.70 27.10 -10.54
C LEU A 285 -10.87 27.73 -11.32
N ALA A 286 -12.03 27.80 -10.66
CA ALA A 286 -13.14 28.63 -11.11
C ALA A 286 -12.87 30.11 -10.82
N ALA A 287 -13.63 31.00 -11.47
CA ALA A 287 -13.47 32.44 -11.31
C ALA A 287 -13.59 32.90 -9.84
N VAL A 288 -14.50 32.28 -9.09
CA VAL A 288 -14.75 32.55 -7.67
C VAL A 288 -13.58 32.13 -6.75
N ASP A 289 -12.72 31.22 -7.20
CA ASP A 289 -11.58 30.72 -6.41
C ASP A 289 -10.27 31.42 -6.76
N ARG A 290 -10.30 32.51 -7.53
CA ARG A 290 -9.08 33.20 -7.94
C ARG A 290 -8.20 33.63 -6.76
N GLU A 291 -8.78 33.90 -5.60
CA GLU A 291 -8.04 34.34 -4.42
C GLU A 291 -7.08 33.29 -3.84
N VAL A 292 -7.30 32.00 -4.11
CA VAL A 292 -6.43 30.90 -3.67
C VAL A 292 -5.43 30.45 -4.75
N MET A 293 -5.33 31.18 -5.87
CA MET A 293 -4.47 30.77 -6.97
C MET A 293 -2.98 30.86 -6.63
N ASP A 294 -2.24 29.83 -7.03
CA ASP A 294 -0.77 29.85 -7.04
C ASP A 294 -0.21 30.46 -8.35
N GLY A 295 -1.04 30.58 -9.38
CA GLY A 295 -0.65 31.18 -10.64
C GLY A 295 -1.70 31.06 -11.74
N GLY A 296 -1.28 31.38 -12.96
CA GLY A 296 -2.15 31.50 -14.13
C GLY A 296 -2.51 32.95 -14.44
N LEU A 297 -3.02 33.19 -15.64
CA LEU A 297 -3.26 34.52 -16.20
C LEU A 297 -4.72 34.73 -16.60
N GLU A 298 -5.46 33.66 -16.88
CA GLU A 298 -6.80 33.73 -17.45
C GLU A 298 -7.71 32.59 -16.96
N LEU A 299 -9.01 32.70 -17.25
CA LEU A 299 -9.97 31.62 -16.98
C LEU A 299 -9.81 30.48 -17.97
N TYR A 300 -10.03 29.27 -17.49
CA TYR A 300 -10.00 28.08 -18.32
C TYR A 300 -11.22 28.00 -19.24
N LYS A 301 -10.98 27.74 -20.53
CA LYS A 301 -12.05 27.76 -21.54
C LYS A 301 -12.91 26.51 -21.47
N TYR A 302 -14.22 26.72 -21.46
CA TYR A 302 -15.19 25.64 -21.55
C TYR A 302 -15.16 25.03 -22.96
N ASN A 303 -14.90 23.71 -23.04
CA ASN A 303 -14.98 22.98 -24.29
C ASN A 303 -15.46 21.54 -24.02
N THR A 304 -16.35 21.03 -24.87
CA THR A 304 -16.94 19.68 -24.71
C THR A 304 -16.22 18.60 -25.52
N GLU A 305 -15.47 18.99 -26.54
CA GLU A 305 -14.73 18.10 -27.41
C GLU A 305 -13.36 17.78 -26.80
N LEU A 306 -13.02 16.50 -26.73
CA LEU A 306 -11.72 16.05 -26.22
C LEU A 306 -10.53 16.58 -27.03
N GLU A 307 -10.71 16.89 -28.31
CA GLU A 307 -9.65 17.45 -29.15
C GLU A 307 -9.22 18.85 -28.68
N ASN A 308 -10.19 19.64 -28.22
CA ASN A 308 -10.03 21.06 -27.93
C ASN A 308 -10.05 21.39 -26.43
N CYS A 309 -10.27 20.39 -25.58
CA CYS A 309 -10.49 20.59 -24.16
C CYS A 309 -9.29 21.20 -23.42
N ILE A 310 -8.07 21.21 -23.96
CA ILE A 310 -6.89 21.76 -23.26
C ILE A 310 -6.40 23.10 -23.80
N SER A 311 -7.19 23.78 -24.65
CA SER A 311 -6.76 24.91 -25.47
C SER A 311 -5.98 26.01 -24.73
N ASN A 312 -6.32 26.28 -23.46
CA ASN A 312 -5.59 27.24 -22.63
C ASN A 312 -5.27 26.71 -21.21
N TYR A 313 -5.14 25.39 -21.05
CA TYR A 313 -4.92 24.76 -19.75
C TYR A 313 -3.67 25.32 -19.03
N ASP A 314 -2.57 25.56 -19.76
CA ASP A 314 -1.31 25.95 -19.14
C ASP A 314 -1.27 27.41 -18.66
N SER A 315 -2.07 28.29 -19.27
CA SER A 315 -2.23 29.71 -18.89
C SER A 315 -3.37 29.94 -17.88
N SER A 316 -4.19 28.93 -17.60
CA SER A 316 -5.36 29.07 -16.76
C SER A 316 -5.02 29.24 -15.28
N TYR A 317 -5.88 29.94 -14.52
CA TYR A 317 -5.76 30.02 -13.06
C TYR A 317 -5.74 28.65 -12.43
N TYR A 318 -4.83 28.46 -11.47
CA TYR A 318 -4.64 27.20 -10.80
C TYR A 318 -4.16 27.35 -9.37
N GLU A 319 -4.37 26.30 -8.59
CA GLU A 319 -3.71 26.02 -7.32
C GLU A 319 -2.90 24.71 -7.45
N ASN A 320 -1.92 24.53 -6.56
CA ASN A 320 -1.16 23.29 -6.42
C ASN A 320 -1.76 22.45 -5.29
N VAL A 321 -2.33 21.30 -5.64
CA VAL A 321 -2.93 20.38 -4.67
C VAL A 321 -2.09 19.11 -4.61
N THR A 322 -1.80 18.67 -3.38
CA THR A 322 -0.99 17.47 -3.13
C THR A 322 -1.87 16.30 -2.71
N ASP A 323 -1.81 15.21 -3.48
CA ASP A 323 -2.69 14.06 -3.34
C ASP A 323 -1.93 12.74 -3.46
N LYS A 324 -2.46 11.70 -2.81
CA LYS A 324 -2.10 10.30 -3.08
C LYS A 324 -3.00 9.69 -4.15
N VAL A 325 -4.29 9.99 -4.06
CA VAL A 325 -5.31 9.54 -5.00
C VAL A 325 -6.08 10.76 -5.49
N PHE A 326 -6.28 10.85 -6.80
CA PHE A 326 -6.88 12.01 -7.45
C PHE A 326 -7.83 11.56 -8.57
N LEU A 327 -8.66 12.49 -9.06
CA LEU A 327 -9.33 12.32 -10.36
C LEU A 327 -8.47 12.94 -11.44
N LEU A 328 -8.50 12.42 -12.68
CA LEU A 328 -7.74 13.02 -13.77
C LEU A 328 -8.20 14.46 -14.05
N SER A 329 -7.28 15.29 -14.53
CA SER A 329 -7.63 16.56 -15.18
C SER A 329 -8.01 16.33 -16.63
N THR A 330 -8.63 17.32 -17.27
CA THR A 330 -8.83 17.35 -18.72
C THR A 330 -7.51 17.17 -19.49
N LYS A 331 -6.40 17.76 -19.02
CA LYS A 331 -5.07 17.60 -19.63
C LYS A 331 -4.53 16.18 -19.59
N GLU A 332 -4.63 15.53 -18.43
CA GLU A 332 -4.18 14.15 -18.28
C GLU A 332 -5.09 13.18 -19.03
N LEU A 333 -6.41 13.38 -18.96
CA LEU A 333 -7.38 12.59 -19.73
C LEU A 333 -7.07 12.67 -21.23
N LYS A 334 -6.91 13.89 -21.75
CA LYS A 334 -6.58 14.08 -23.17
C LYS A 334 -5.24 13.43 -23.53
N SER A 335 -4.18 13.81 -22.82
CA SER A 335 -2.80 13.47 -23.22
C SER A 335 -2.43 12.00 -22.98
N PHE A 336 -3.01 11.39 -21.95
CA PHE A 336 -2.60 10.06 -21.47
C PHE A 336 -3.66 8.98 -21.70
N VAL A 337 -4.91 9.35 -22.01
CA VAL A 337 -5.97 8.39 -22.31
C VAL A 337 -6.47 8.58 -23.74
N TYR A 338 -7.09 9.70 -24.06
CA TYR A 338 -7.73 9.92 -25.36
C TYR A 338 -6.74 9.87 -26.52
N ASP A 339 -5.67 10.68 -26.49
CA ASP A 339 -4.70 10.77 -27.59
C ASP A 339 -3.89 9.46 -27.77
N ARG A 340 -3.87 8.58 -26.76
CA ARG A 340 -3.12 7.31 -26.78
C ARG A 340 -3.97 6.12 -27.19
N THR A 341 -5.20 6.02 -26.70
CA THR A 341 -6.03 4.82 -26.85
C THR A 341 -7.40 5.09 -27.46
N GLY A 342 -7.89 6.33 -27.41
CA GLY A 342 -9.27 6.68 -27.74
C GLY A 342 -10.32 6.10 -26.79
N GLN A 343 -9.93 5.28 -25.81
CA GLN A 343 -10.81 4.56 -24.88
C GLN A 343 -10.93 5.33 -23.56
N TYR A 344 -11.65 6.44 -23.59
CA TYR A 344 -11.84 7.30 -22.42
C TYR A 344 -13.14 7.00 -21.66
N GLU A 345 -14.12 6.37 -22.30
CA GLU A 345 -15.36 5.95 -21.66
C GLU A 345 -15.11 4.79 -20.69
N LYS A 346 -15.91 4.72 -19.62
CA LYS A 346 -15.76 3.70 -18.58
C LYS A 346 -17.06 3.02 -18.25
N SER A 347 -16.96 1.72 -18.06
CA SER A 347 -18.02 0.93 -17.45
C SER A 347 -17.94 0.96 -15.93
N SER A 348 -19.08 0.88 -15.27
CA SER A 348 -19.24 0.67 -13.83
C SER A 348 -18.75 -0.71 -13.39
N LEU A 349 -18.02 -0.78 -12.28
CA LEU A 349 -17.64 -2.04 -11.65
C LEU A 349 -18.85 -2.83 -11.14
N ARG A 350 -19.96 -2.14 -10.83
CA ARG A 350 -21.17 -2.75 -10.24
C ARG A 350 -21.94 -3.62 -11.24
N ASP A 351 -22.09 -3.15 -12.47
CA ASP A 351 -23.02 -3.74 -13.45
C ASP A 351 -22.48 -3.75 -14.90
N ASN A 352 -21.26 -3.27 -15.13
CA ASN A 352 -20.63 -3.13 -16.45
C ASN A 352 -21.35 -2.19 -17.42
N SER A 353 -22.30 -1.37 -16.96
CA SER A 353 -22.91 -0.33 -17.79
C SER A 353 -21.92 0.82 -18.01
N ILE A 354 -21.89 1.38 -19.21
CA ILE A 354 -21.15 2.64 -19.47
C ILE A 354 -21.82 3.74 -18.66
N SER A 355 -21.01 4.53 -17.98
CA SER A 355 -21.51 5.66 -17.19
C SER A 355 -20.50 6.80 -17.23
N TRP A 356 -20.97 7.97 -16.84
CA TRP A 356 -20.16 9.16 -16.76
C TRP A 356 -19.33 9.21 -15.48
N TYR A 357 -18.24 9.97 -15.48
CA TYR A 357 -17.38 10.08 -14.31
C TYR A 357 -16.74 11.45 -14.17
N TRP A 358 -16.47 11.83 -12.92
CA TRP A 358 -15.88 13.12 -12.56
C TRP A 358 -14.43 13.26 -13.03
N LEU A 359 -14.08 14.48 -13.41
CA LEU A 359 -12.71 14.98 -13.46
C LEU A 359 -12.48 15.93 -12.29
N ARG A 360 -11.21 16.18 -11.93
CA ARG A 360 -10.88 17.23 -10.93
C ARG A 360 -10.92 18.65 -11.50
N THR A 361 -11.34 18.81 -12.75
CA THR A 361 -11.33 20.10 -13.45
C THR A 361 -12.69 20.77 -13.27
N PRO A 362 -12.76 22.03 -12.82
CA PRO A 362 -14.02 22.75 -12.72
C PRO A 362 -14.46 23.28 -14.09
N SER A 363 -15.75 23.61 -14.21
CA SER A 363 -16.19 24.60 -15.18
C SER A 363 -15.77 25.98 -14.66
N ALA A 364 -14.89 26.70 -15.34
CA ALA A 364 -14.29 27.89 -14.74
C ALA A 364 -15.25 29.09 -14.59
N GLU A 365 -16.37 29.08 -15.32
CA GLU A 365 -17.38 30.13 -15.30
C GLU A 365 -18.45 29.93 -14.21
N TYR A 366 -18.58 28.71 -13.69
CA TYR A 366 -19.58 28.34 -12.70
C TYR A 366 -18.87 27.88 -11.42
N SER A 367 -19.48 28.08 -10.27
CA SER A 367 -18.86 27.79 -8.96
C SER A 367 -19.19 26.37 -8.45
N ASP A 368 -20.16 25.73 -9.08
CA ASP A 368 -20.80 24.46 -8.71
C ASP A 368 -20.67 23.37 -9.78
N ILE A 369 -20.45 23.75 -11.05
CA ILE A 369 -20.32 22.79 -12.15
C ILE A 369 -18.91 22.20 -12.20
N VAL A 370 -18.82 20.87 -12.08
CA VAL A 370 -17.59 20.07 -12.20
C VAL A 370 -17.55 19.42 -13.57
N ARG A 371 -16.38 19.38 -14.22
CA ARG A 371 -16.24 18.69 -15.51
C ARG A 371 -16.33 17.19 -15.33
N ALA A 372 -17.07 16.54 -16.21
CA ALA A 372 -17.26 15.10 -16.25
C ALA A 372 -17.05 14.56 -17.65
N VAL A 373 -16.66 13.28 -17.74
CA VAL A 373 -16.58 12.52 -18.97
C VAL A 373 -17.88 11.74 -19.14
N GLY A 374 -18.51 11.82 -20.30
CA GLY A 374 -19.68 11.02 -20.65
C GLY A 374 -19.62 10.51 -22.08
N GLU A 375 -20.75 9.99 -22.54
CA GLU A 375 -20.91 9.56 -23.92
C GLU A 375 -20.66 10.74 -24.87
N GLY A 376 -19.72 10.58 -25.79
CA GLY A 376 -19.41 11.60 -26.80
C GLY A 376 -18.54 12.78 -26.36
N GLY A 377 -18.03 12.82 -25.12
CA GLY A 377 -17.00 13.80 -24.75
C GLY A 377 -16.99 14.22 -23.28
N ILE A 378 -16.72 15.51 -23.04
CA ILE A 378 -16.66 16.11 -21.70
C ILE A 378 -17.83 17.08 -21.57
N TYR A 379 -18.51 17.07 -20.44
CA TYR A 379 -19.56 18.04 -20.11
C TYR A 379 -19.36 18.52 -18.66
N GLY A 380 -20.37 19.16 -18.08
CA GLY A 380 -20.36 19.57 -16.67
C GLY A 380 -21.65 19.19 -15.98
N ASP A 381 -21.56 18.88 -14.69
CA ASP A 381 -22.70 18.56 -13.83
C ASP A 381 -22.48 19.15 -12.43
N ASN A 382 -23.56 19.26 -11.64
CA ASN A 382 -23.57 19.86 -10.31
C ASN A 382 -22.71 19.04 -9.34
N ALA A 383 -21.89 19.72 -8.52
CA ALA A 383 -20.96 19.06 -7.61
C ALA A 383 -21.65 18.10 -6.62
N ASN A 384 -22.88 18.39 -6.21
CA ASN A 384 -23.66 17.55 -5.29
C ASN A 384 -24.37 16.36 -5.95
N ASP A 385 -24.18 16.11 -7.25
CA ASP A 385 -24.79 14.96 -7.90
C ASP A 385 -24.10 13.64 -7.53
N GLY A 386 -24.80 12.86 -6.71
CA GLY A 386 -24.42 11.51 -6.31
C GLY A 386 -24.34 10.49 -7.44
N THR A 387 -24.85 10.77 -8.64
CA THR A 387 -24.80 9.83 -9.77
C THR A 387 -23.48 9.84 -10.53
N GLY A 388 -22.55 10.74 -10.19
CA GLY A 388 -21.25 10.82 -10.83
C GLY A 388 -20.31 9.69 -10.49
N GLY A 389 -19.76 9.06 -11.52
CA GLY A 389 -18.80 7.97 -11.39
C GLY A 389 -17.46 8.45 -10.82
N VAL A 390 -16.87 7.64 -9.95
CA VAL A 390 -15.53 7.84 -9.41
C VAL A 390 -14.56 6.93 -10.17
N ALA A 391 -13.68 7.53 -10.96
CA ALA A 391 -12.58 6.86 -11.64
C ALA A 391 -11.25 7.43 -11.11
N PRO A 392 -10.68 6.84 -10.04
CA PRO A 392 -9.47 7.38 -9.44
C PRO A 392 -8.23 7.12 -10.30
N GLY A 393 -7.25 8.01 -10.15
CA GLY A 393 -5.87 7.82 -10.55
C GLY A 393 -4.94 7.96 -9.34
N LEU A 394 -3.74 7.40 -9.45
CA LEU A 394 -2.68 7.51 -8.46
C LEU A 394 -1.32 7.30 -9.12
N TYR A 395 -0.24 7.68 -8.43
CA TYR A 395 1.11 7.29 -8.83
C TYR A 395 1.61 6.15 -7.95
N LEU A 396 2.18 5.12 -8.57
CA LEU A 396 3.07 4.20 -7.88
C LEU A 396 4.50 4.68 -7.99
N LYS A 397 5.28 4.48 -6.93
CA LYS A 397 6.71 4.80 -6.91
C LYS A 397 7.48 4.01 -7.99
N SER A 398 8.58 4.58 -8.48
CA SER A 398 9.37 4.03 -9.59
C SER A 398 10.05 2.69 -9.29
N GLU A 399 10.36 2.42 -8.03
CA GLU A 399 11.04 1.21 -7.55
C GLU A 399 10.14 -0.04 -7.50
N ILE A 400 8.85 0.12 -7.80
CA ILE A 400 7.90 -0.99 -7.83
C ILE A 400 8.27 -1.98 -8.94
N THR A 401 8.44 -3.24 -8.55
CA THR A 401 8.71 -4.36 -9.45
C THR A 401 7.56 -5.36 -9.36
N PRO A 402 6.98 -5.82 -10.49
CA PRO A 402 6.00 -6.89 -10.47
C PRO A 402 6.53 -8.15 -9.81
N ILE A 403 5.72 -8.77 -8.97
CA ILE A 403 6.03 -10.06 -8.33
C ILE A 403 5.37 -11.23 -9.05
N GLU A 404 4.29 -10.97 -9.78
CA GLU A 404 3.53 -11.93 -10.60
C GLU A 404 2.72 -11.19 -11.67
N GLY A 405 2.17 -11.94 -12.63
CA GLY A 405 1.38 -11.42 -13.74
C GLY A 405 2.19 -11.10 -14.99
N GLU A 406 1.48 -10.87 -16.09
CA GLU A 406 2.04 -10.55 -17.41
C GLU A 406 1.68 -9.14 -17.88
N GLY A 407 1.00 -8.35 -17.04
CA GLY A 407 0.57 -6.99 -17.37
C GLY A 407 -0.63 -6.92 -18.30
N THR A 408 -1.33 -8.03 -18.54
CA THR A 408 -2.57 -8.05 -19.34
C THR A 408 -3.80 -7.92 -18.45
N SER A 409 -4.96 -7.57 -18.99
CA SER A 409 -6.20 -7.47 -18.20
C SER A 409 -6.59 -8.78 -17.51
N ASN A 410 -6.23 -9.93 -18.10
CA ASN A 410 -6.52 -11.28 -17.58
C ASN A 410 -5.40 -11.82 -16.68
N SER A 411 -4.21 -11.25 -16.76
CA SER A 411 -3.04 -11.59 -15.95
C SER A 411 -2.34 -10.29 -15.54
N PRO A 412 -3.00 -9.44 -14.73
CA PRO A 412 -2.45 -8.14 -14.36
C PRO A 412 -1.23 -8.34 -13.47
N TYR A 413 -0.32 -7.37 -13.47
CA TYR A 413 0.76 -7.38 -12.50
C TYR A 413 0.21 -7.26 -11.09
N ARG A 414 0.73 -8.07 -10.17
CA ARG A 414 0.69 -7.74 -8.75
C ARG A 414 2.04 -7.25 -8.30
N ILE A 415 2.02 -6.30 -7.38
CA ILE A 415 3.22 -5.61 -6.90
C ILE A 415 3.47 -5.82 -5.41
N ILE A 416 2.49 -6.41 -4.71
CA ILE A 416 2.53 -6.73 -3.28
C ILE A 416 1.91 -8.12 -3.11
N LYS A 417 2.52 -8.95 -2.23
CA LYS A 417 2.11 -10.32 -1.94
C LYS A 417 0.85 -10.42 -1.09
#